data_AF-A0A1B2EVL3-F1
#
_entry.id   AF-A0A1B2EVL3-F1
#
_cell.length_a   1.000
_cell.length_b   1.000
_cell.length_c   1.000
_cell.angle_alpha   90.00
_cell.angle_beta   90.00
_cell.angle_gamma   90.00
#
_symmetry.space_group_name_H-M   'P 1'
#
loop_
_entity.id
_entity.type
_entity.pdbx_description
1 polymer ?
#
loop_
_entity_poly.entity_id
_entity_poly.type
_entity_poly.pdbx_seq_one_letter_code
_entity_poly.pdbx_strand_id
1 'polypeptide(L)' 'MSQALTGFWLLPAWAAEIDARSWAQLILKFILSHPAVTCAIPATTRVEHVRQNMAAATGRLPDAAMRARMIAYVEDL' A
#
# COMPACT_ATOMS: atom_id res chain seq x y z
N MET A 1 16.09 22.62 6.20
CA MET A 1 17.25 21.86 6.73
C MET A 1 16.80 20.95 7.86
N SER A 2 16.49 19.70 7.55
CA SER A 2 16.84 18.53 8.39
C SER A 2 16.33 17.30 7.66
N GLN A 3 17.17 16.76 6.77
CA GLN A 3 17.03 15.37 6.33
C GLN A 3 17.24 14.48 7.57
N ALA A 4 16.24 13.69 7.91
CA ALA A 4 16.40 12.53 8.77
C ALA A 4 16.11 11.29 7.92
N LEU A 5 17.13 10.86 7.17
CA LEU A 5 17.18 9.51 6.61
C LEU A 5 17.76 8.59 7.71
N THR A 6 16.88 7.95 8.47
CA THR A 6 17.22 6.89 9.42
C THR A 6 16.29 5.69 9.22
N GLY A 7 16.42 5.03 8.07
CA GLY A 7 16.40 3.56 7.95
C GLY A 7 15.26 2.75 8.55
N PHE A 8 14.02 3.25 8.59
CA PHE A 8 12.84 2.42 8.78
C PHE A 8 11.79 2.87 7.77
N TRP A 9 11.34 1.96 6.90
CA TRP A 9 10.35 2.22 5.85
C TRP A 9 8.99 2.57 6.45
N LEU A 10 8.87 3.80 6.96
CA LEU A 10 7.65 4.33 7.55
C LEU A 10 6.59 4.45 6.46
N LEU A 11 5.36 4.08 6.82
CA LEU A 11 4.24 4.32 5.93
C LEU A 11 3.99 5.83 5.83
N PRO A 12 3.61 6.32 4.64
CA PRO A 12 3.14 7.70 4.53
C PRO A 12 1.94 7.91 5.46
N ALA A 13 1.88 9.08 6.12
CA ALA A 13 0.84 9.37 7.11
C ALA A 13 -0.60 9.23 6.55
N TRP A 14 -0.76 9.46 5.25
CA TRP A 14 -2.04 9.33 4.55
C TRP A 14 -2.46 7.89 4.25
N ALA A 15 -1.61 6.88 4.48
CA ALA A 15 -1.96 5.47 4.24
C ALA A 15 -3.18 5.02 5.05
N ALA A 16 -3.42 5.61 6.22
CA ALA A 16 -4.59 5.36 7.05
C ALA A 16 -5.92 5.79 6.39
N GLU A 17 -5.89 6.69 5.40
CA GLU A 17 -7.08 7.09 4.64
C GLU A 17 -7.70 5.92 3.86
N ILE A 18 -6.89 4.92 3.49
CA ILE A 18 -7.32 3.66 2.85
C ILE A 18 -7.17 2.45 3.77
N ASP A 19 -7.16 2.68 5.09
CA ASP A 19 -7.05 1.67 6.14
C ASP A 19 -5.77 0.81 6.05
N ALA A 20 -4.73 1.31 5.36
CA ALA A 20 -3.46 0.59 5.21
C ALA A 20 -2.53 0.83 6.42
N ARG A 21 -2.08 -0.27 7.02
CA ARG A 21 -1.18 -0.29 8.19
C ARG A 21 0.19 -0.93 7.90
N SER A 22 0.40 -1.42 6.68
CA SER A 22 1.70 -1.92 6.21
C SER A 22 1.89 -1.61 4.73
N TRP A 23 3.14 -1.63 4.26
CA TRP A 23 3.47 -1.42 2.85
C TRP A 23 2.85 -2.47 1.93
N ALA A 24 2.77 -3.71 2.39
CA ALA A 24 2.07 -4.78 1.68
C ALA A 24 0.59 -4.42 1.46
N GLN A 25 -0.09 -3.90 2.49
CA GLN A 25 -1.48 -3.43 2.36
C GLN A 25 -1.57 -2.24 1.40
N LEU A 26 -0.67 -1.26 1.52
CA LEU A 26 -0.67 -0.07 0.66
C LEU A 26 -0.56 -0.44 -0.82
N ILE A 27 0.44 -1.24 -1.19
CA ILE A 27 0.71 -1.61 -2.58
C ILE A 27 -0.38 -2.55 -3.13
N LEU A 28 -0.82 -3.54 -2.35
CA LEU A 28 -1.86 -4.45 -2.81
C LEU A 28 -3.21 -3.74 -2.98
N LYS A 29 -3.56 -2.80 -2.10
CA LYS A 29 -4.77 -1.97 -2.27
C LYS A 29 -4.71 -1.11 -3.54
N PHE A 30 -3.53 -0.58 -3.89
CA PHE A 30 -3.34 0.10 -5.18
C PHE A 30 -3.68 -0.82 -6.35
N ILE A 31 -3.08 -2.01 -6.40
CA ILE A 31 -3.30 -3.01 -7.45
C ILE A 31 -4.77 -3.43 -7.52
N LEU A 32 -5.35 -3.82 -6.38
CA LEU A 32 -6.73 -4.33 -6.28
C LEU A 32 -7.79 -3.28 -6.63
N SER A 33 -7.47 -1.99 -6.52
CA SER A 33 -8.42 -0.93 -6.83
C SER A 33 -8.61 -0.65 -8.32
N HIS A 34 -7.74 -1.18 -9.19
CA HIS A 34 -7.88 -0.96 -10.62
C HIS A 34 -9.00 -1.85 -11.17
N PRO A 35 -10.01 -1.32 -11.88
CA PRO A 35 -11.17 -2.09 -12.35
C PRO A 35 -10.85 -3.21 -13.37
N ALA A 36 -9.60 -3.30 -13.83
CA ALA A 36 -9.14 -4.32 -14.78
C ALA A 36 -8.45 -5.50 -14.07
N VAL A 37 -8.16 -5.36 -12.77
CA VAL A 37 -7.55 -6.40 -11.95
C VAL A 37 -8.67 -7.25 -11.34
N THR A 38 -8.64 -8.54 -11.62
CA THR A 38 -9.62 -9.50 -11.09
C THR A 38 -9.07 -10.33 -9.94
N CYS A 39 -7.74 -10.48 -9.86
CA CYS A 39 -7.05 -11.23 -8.82
C CYS A 39 -5.62 -10.69 -8.63
N ALA A 40 -5.14 -10.65 -7.38
CA ALA A 40 -3.75 -10.40 -7.04
C ALA A 40 -3.17 -11.65 -6.34
N ILE A 41 -2.01 -12.13 -6.80
CA ILE A 41 -1.36 -13.35 -6.28
C ILE A 41 0.00 -12.98 -5.66
N PRO A 42 0.02 -12.43 -4.43
CA PRO A 42 1.28 -12.08 -3.77
C PRO A 42 1.97 -13.32 -3.21
N ALA A 43 3.21 -13.56 -3.64
CA ALA A 43 4.04 -14.65 -3.14
C ALA A 43 4.74 -14.27 -1.83
N THR A 44 4.75 -15.19 -0.86
CA THR A 44 5.54 -15.09 0.36
C THR A 44 5.68 -16.45 1.03
N THR A 45 6.78 -16.67 1.74
CA THR A 45 7.01 -17.85 2.59
C THR A 45 6.83 -17.55 4.09
N ARG A 46 6.59 -16.28 4.45
CA ARG A 46 6.45 -15.83 5.83
C ARG A 46 4.99 -15.62 6.18
N VAL A 47 4.52 -16.30 7.22
CA VAL A 47 3.12 -16.22 7.71
C VAL A 47 2.72 -14.78 8.04
N GLU A 48 3.63 -13.98 8.59
CA GLU A 48 3.36 -12.57 8.90
C GLU A 48 2.98 -11.77 7.64
N HIS A 49 3.71 -11.94 6.54
CA HIS A 49 3.37 -11.28 5.29
C HIS A 49 2.04 -11.80 4.72
N VAL A 50 1.72 -13.09 4.89
CA VAL A 50 0.41 -13.63 4.47
C VAL A 50 -0.72 -12.86 5.16
N ARG A 51 -0.61 -12.62 6.48
CA ARG A 51 -1.63 -11.85 7.22
C ARG A 51 -1.77 -10.43 6.67
N GLN A 52 -0.66 -9.78 6.35
CA GLN A 52 -0.67 -8.43 5.77
C GLN A 52 -1.27 -8.42 4.35
N ASN A 53 -0.94 -9.41 3.51
CA ASN A 53 -1.50 -9.57 2.17
C ASN A 53 -3.02 -9.76 2.22
N MET A 54 -3.49 -10.65 3.10
CA MET A 54 -4.91 -10.91 3.28
C MET A 54 -5.66 -9.67 3.80
N ALA A 55 -5.04 -8.89 4.68
CA ALA A 55 -5.62 -7.66 5.19
C ALA A 55 -5.78 -6.55 4.13
N ALA A 56 -5.07 -6.64 3.00
CA ALA A 56 -5.25 -5.69 1.89
C ALA A 56 -6.63 -5.81 1.23
N ALA A 57 -7.26 -6.99 1.32
CA ALA A 57 -8.57 -7.29 0.73
C ALA A 57 -9.76 -6.80 1.57
N THR A 58 -9.53 -6.06 2.66
CA THR A 58 -10.59 -5.52 3.54
C THR A 58 -10.49 -4.00 3.66
N GLY A 59 -11.58 -3.36 4.10
CA GLY A 59 -11.64 -1.89 4.28
C GLY A 59 -11.69 -1.13 2.95
N ARG A 60 -11.33 0.16 2.98
CA ARG A 60 -11.41 1.04 1.81
C ARG A 60 -10.32 0.73 0.79
N LEU A 61 -10.68 0.77 -0.48
CA LEU A 61 -9.74 0.76 -1.60
C LEU A 61 -9.55 2.19 -2.12
N PRO A 62 -8.36 2.53 -2.64
CA PRO A 62 -8.13 3.84 -3.24
C PRO A 62 -9.00 4.02 -4.49
N ASP A 63 -9.60 5.19 -4.65
CA ASP A 63 -10.22 5.59 -5.91
C ASP A 63 -9.17 6.06 -6.93
N ALA A 64 -9.61 6.57 -8.08
CA ALA A 64 -8.69 7.06 -9.11
C ALA A 64 -7.81 8.23 -8.65
N ALA A 65 -8.37 9.14 -7.84
CA ALA A 65 -7.63 10.30 -7.33
C ALA A 65 -6.57 9.88 -6.30
N MET A 66 -6.94 8.98 -5.38
CA MET A 66 -6.00 8.40 -4.43
C MET A 66 -4.91 7.61 -5.15
N ARG A 67 -5.23 6.79 -6.16
CA ARG A 67 -4.20 6.10 -6.97
C ARG A 67 -3.22 7.08 -7.61
N ALA A 68 -3.68 8.20 -8.15
CA ALA A 68 -2.80 9.22 -8.72
C ALA A 68 -1.86 9.83 -7.65
N ARG A 69 -2.38 10.09 -6.43
CA ARG A 69 -1.57 10.52 -5.28
C ARG A 69 -0.51 9.47 -4.90
N MET A 70 -0.87 8.20 -4.93
CA MET A 70 0.06 7.09 -4.64
C MET A 70 1.20 7.02 -5.66
N ILE A 71 0.88 7.20 -6.95
CA ILE A 71 1.88 7.24 -8.04
C ILE A 71 2.86 8.40 -7.81
N ALA A 72 2.34 9.61 -7.62
CA ALA A 72 3.16 10.80 -7.39
C ALA A 72 4.07 10.65 -6.15
N TYR A 73 3.57 10.01 -5.09
CA TYR A 73 4.38 9.72 -3.91
C TYR A 73 5.51 8.74 -4.21
N VAL A 74 5.25 7.66 -4.96
CA VAL A 74 6.28 6.67 -5.32
C VAL A 74 7.31 7.26 -6.29
N GLU A 75 6.91 8.16 -7.17
CA GLU A 75 7.82 8.87 -8.08
C GLU A 75 8.80 9.82 -7.35
N ASP A 76 8.47 10.23 -6.12
CA ASP A 76 9.27 11.14 -5.28
C ASP A 76 10.07 10.42 -4.17
N LEU A 77 10.01 9.09 -4.09
CA LEU A 77 10.75 8.25 -3.12
C LEU A 77 12.20 7.98 -3.57
#